data_AF-A0A7J6RG67-F1
#
_entry.id   AF-A0A7J6RG67-F1
#
_cell.length_a   1.000
_cell.length_b   1.000
_cell.length_c   1.000
_cell.angle_alpha   90.00
_cell.angle_beta   90.00
_cell.angle_gamma   90.00
#
_symmetry.space_group_name_H-M   'P 1'
#
loop_
_entity.id
_entity.type
_entity.pdbx_description
1 polymer ?
#
loop_
_entity_poly.entity_id
_entity_poly.type
_entity_poly.pdbx_seq_one_letter_code
_entity_poly.pdbx_strand_id
1 'polypeptide(L)'
;KSSSSVKMSTIASGKCATRDQIRWWVTTTNPTYNSMDFTDALSKCGVQGLGNADKVSSCLVDYTKDPSKTPFDLPPITDDCSMCYGVNGQCSMKHCSFPCGLGSKVTSPECLQCNDDYCKPAFYSCAGLYPAIAPPDPQ
;
A
#
# COMPACT_ATOMS: atom_id res chain seq x y z
N LYS A 1 -2.36 -28.99 12.14
CA LYS A 1 -1.12 -28.88 11.33
C LYS A 1 -1.52 -28.78 9.86
N SER A 2 -0.85 -27.92 9.10
CA SER A 2 -1.10 -27.58 7.68
C SER A 2 -2.33 -26.68 7.47
N SER A 3 -2.31 -25.61 6.68
CA SER A 3 -1.25 -24.88 5.96
C SER A 3 -1.89 -23.57 5.53
N SER A 4 -1.16 -22.47 5.66
CA SER A 4 -1.08 -21.43 4.63
C SER A 4 0.09 -20.55 5.02
N SER A 5 1.29 -21.13 4.91
CA SER A 5 2.39 -20.36 4.35
C SER A 5 1.85 -19.84 3.02
N VAL A 6 1.40 -18.58 3.01
CA VAL A 6 1.40 -17.80 1.78
C VAL A 6 2.77 -18.09 1.20
N LYS A 7 2.80 -18.75 0.04
CA LYS A 7 4.05 -19.07 -0.61
C LYS A 7 4.74 -17.73 -0.85
N MET A 8 5.67 -17.40 0.05
CA MET A 8 6.65 -16.33 -0.14
C MET A 8 7.38 -16.53 -1.48
N SER A 9 7.38 -17.77 -1.99
CA SER A 9 7.83 -18.23 -3.30
C SER A 9 6.92 -17.90 -4.49
N THR A 10 5.82 -17.15 -4.33
CA THR A 10 4.99 -16.69 -5.47
C THR A 10 4.69 -15.18 -5.41
N ILE A 11 5.34 -14.43 -4.53
CA ILE A 11 5.51 -12.98 -4.80
C ILE A 11 6.55 -12.91 -5.91
N ALA A 12 6.11 -13.16 -7.14
CA ALA A 12 6.84 -12.69 -8.30
C ALA A 12 7.10 -11.20 -8.03
N SER A 13 8.36 -10.78 -8.08
CA SER A 13 8.71 -9.36 -8.06
C SER A 13 7.90 -8.67 -9.16
N GLY A 14 6.79 -8.03 -8.78
CA GLY A 14 5.78 -7.47 -9.68
C GLY A 14 5.82 -5.97 -9.57
N LYS A 15 6.76 -5.37 -10.30
CA LYS A 15 7.02 -3.93 -10.31
C LYS A 15 5.73 -3.18 -10.59
N CYS A 16 5.36 -2.25 -9.72
CA CYS A 16 4.33 -1.25 -9.98
C CYS A 16 4.66 -0.52 -11.29
N ALA A 17 3.68 -0.38 -12.19
CA ALA A 17 3.90 0.29 -13.48
C ALA A 17 4.10 1.80 -13.28
N THR A 18 4.52 2.53 -14.33
CA THR A 18 4.72 3.99 -14.26
C THR A 18 3.49 4.74 -13.72
N ARG A 19 2.27 4.29 -14.06
CA ARG A 19 1.01 4.84 -13.51
C ARG A 19 0.90 4.68 -11.99
N ASP A 20 1.37 3.56 -11.48
CA ASP A 20 1.30 3.21 -10.06
C ASP A 20 2.39 3.95 -9.27
N GLN A 21 3.53 4.24 -9.92
CA GLN A 21 4.55 5.16 -9.40
C GLN A 21 3.99 6.57 -9.23
N ILE A 22 3.26 7.09 -10.23
CA ILE A 22 2.59 8.39 -10.14
C ILE A 22 1.60 8.36 -8.98
N ARG A 23 0.70 7.36 -8.93
CA ARG A 23 -0.25 7.20 -7.82
C ARG A 23 0.46 7.22 -6.47
N TRP A 24 1.47 6.37 -6.28
CA TRP A 24 2.22 6.31 -5.04
C TRP A 24 2.87 7.65 -4.67
N TRP A 25 3.51 8.32 -5.63
CA TRP A 25 4.19 9.58 -5.36
C TRP A 25 3.20 10.68 -4.94
N VAL A 26 2.11 10.85 -5.67
CA VAL A 26 1.09 11.88 -5.34
C VAL A 26 0.33 11.54 -4.05
N THR A 27 0.18 10.27 -3.68
CA THR A 27 -0.59 9.88 -2.49
C THR A 27 0.24 9.53 -1.27
N THR A 28 1.58 9.54 -1.34
CA THR A 28 2.40 9.20 -0.16
C THR A 28 3.59 10.12 0.03
N THR A 29 4.05 10.78 -1.03
CA THR A 29 5.32 11.51 -1.03
C THR A 29 5.14 13.01 -1.28
N ASN A 30 4.18 13.40 -2.13
CA ASN A 30 3.90 14.81 -2.38
C ASN A 30 2.87 15.36 -1.38
N PRO A 31 3.23 16.32 -0.51
CA PRO A 31 2.33 16.87 0.51
C PRO A 31 1.23 17.80 -0.05
N THR A 32 1.37 18.26 -1.30
CA THR A 32 0.36 19.09 -1.98
C THR A 32 -0.87 18.28 -2.38
N TYR A 33 -0.71 16.97 -2.60
CA TYR A 33 -1.79 16.06 -2.98
C TYR A 33 -2.21 15.23 -1.77
N ASN A 34 -3.50 14.87 -1.73
CA ASN A 34 -4.16 14.27 -0.56
C ASN A 34 -3.61 12.88 -0.22
N SER A 35 -2.43 12.85 0.39
CA SER A 35 -1.68 11.65 0.75
C SER A 35 -2.39 10.78 1.79
N MET A 36 -3.45 11.31 2.38
CA MET A 36 -4.27 10.64 3.37
C MET A 36 -5.40 9.82 2.75
N ASP A 37 -5.96 10.17 1.58
CA ASP A 37 -7.08 9.40 1.00
C ASP A 37 -6.70 7.96 0.67
N PHE A 38 -5.56 7.78 -0.01
CA PHE A 38 -5.09 6.45 -0.38
C PHE A 38 -4.51 5.68 0.82
N THR A 39 -3.82 6.37 1.73
CA THR A 39 -3.31 5.77 2.97
C THR A 39 -4.47 5.31 3.88
N ASP A 40 -5.53 6.11 3.98
CA ASP A 40 -6.75 5.76 4.69
C ASP A 40 -7.50 4.63 3.99
N ALA A 41 -7.56 4.63 2.66
CA ALA A 41 -8.14 3.52 1.90
C ALA A 41 -7.37 2.22 2.15
N LEU A 42 -6.04 2.25 2.10
CA LEU A 42 -5.17 1.12 2.45
C LEU A 42 -5.42 0.65 3.89
N SER A 43 -5.53 1.57 4.84
CA SER A 43 -5.84 1.25 6.23
C SER A 43 -7.21 0.56 6.36
N LYS A 44 -8.25 1.15 5.77
CA LYS A 44 -9.62 0.61 5.77
C LYS A 44 -9.66 -0.78 5.14
N CYS A 45 -9.03 -0.95 3.97
CA CYS A 45 -8.89 -2.25 3.32
C CYS A 45 -8.12 -3.23 4.20
N GLY A 46 -7.05 -2.79 4.86
CA GLY A 46 -6.27 -3.54 5.84
C GLY A 46 -7.13 -4.08 6.99
N VAL A 47 -7.96 -3.22 7.58
CA VAL A 47 -8.87 -3.56 8.68
C VAL A 47 -9.99 -4.48 8.19
N GLN A 48 -10.65 -4.15 7.07
CA GLN A 48 -11.72 -4.97 6.47
C GLN A 48 -11.23 -6.37 6.08
N GLY A 49 -10.01 -6.45 5.54
CA GLY A 49 -9.35 -7.69 5.19
C GLY A 49 -8.76 -8.44 6.37
N LEU A 50 -8.78 -7.87 7.59
CA LEU A 50 -8.07 -8.38 8.77
C LEU A 50 -6.59 -8.70 8.47
N GLY A 51 -5.95 -7.87 7.65
CA GLY A 51 -4.58 -8.06 7.19
C GLY A 51 -4.37 -9.23 6.22
N ASN A 52 -5.41 -9.82 5.63
CA ASN A 52 -5.23 -10.80 4.56
C ASN A 52 -4.82 -10.10 3.25
N ALA A 53 -3.65 -10.43 2.71
CA ALA A 53 -3.07 -9.74 1.56
C ALA A 53 -3.99 -9.74 0.32
N ASP A 54 -4.62 -10.87 -0.01
CA ASP A 54 -5.52 -10.97 -1.17
C ASP A 54 -6.74 -10.07 -1.00
N LYS A 55 -7.38 -10.09 0.19
CA LYS A 55 -8.54 -9.24 0.48
C LYS A 55 -8.19 -7.75 0.45
N VAL A 56 -7.03 -7.39 1.00
CA VAL A 56 -6.55 -6.00 0.97
C VAL A 56 -6.28 -5.57 -0.48
N SER A 57 -5.63 -6.42 -1.28
CA SER A 57 -5.37 -6.19 -2.69
C SER A 57 -6.68 -5.98 -3.47
N SER A 58 -7.64 -6.91 -3.36
CA SER A 58 -8.93 -6.79 -4.04
C SER A 58 -9.70 -5.53 -3.62
N CYS A 59 -9.69 -5.18 -2.34
CA CYS A 59 -10.33 -3.97 -1.84
C CYS A 59 -9.72 -2.70 -2.46
N LEU A 60 -8.39 -2.64 -2.61
CA LEU A 60 -7.71 -1.50 -3.25
C LEU A 60 -8.00 -1.43 -4.75
N VAL A 61 -8.02 -2.58 -5.44
CA VAL A 61 -8.43 -2.64 -6.85
C VAL A 61 -9.84 -2.07 -7.00
N ASP A 62 -10.79 -2.53 -6.17
CA ASP A 62 -12.17 -2.03 -6.20
C ASP A 62 -12.27 -0.54 -5.85
N TYR A 63 -11.54 -0.07 -4.84
CA TYR A 63 -11.51 1.35 -4.46
C TYR A 63 -11.06 2.25 -5.61
N THR A 64 -10.04 1.83 -6.36
CA THR A 64 -9.48 2.61 -7.48
C THR A 64 -10.23 2.47 -8.80
N LYS A 65 -11.31 1.67 -8.87
CA LYS A 65 -12.22 1.65 -10.03
C LYS A 65 -13.03 2.94 -10.17
N ASP A 66 -13.26 3.65 -9.06
CA ASP A 66 -13.89 4.96 -9.07
C ASP A 66 -12.82 6.02 -9.36
N PRO A 67 -12.84 6.68 -10.54
CA PRO A 67 -11.83 7.67 -10.90
C PRO A 67 -11.81 8.86 -9.93
N SER A 68 -12.93 9.17 -9.26
CA SER A 68 -13.00 10.23 -8.25
C SER A 68 -12.20 9.93 -6.97
N LYS A 69 -11.80 8.66 -6.78
CA LYS A 69 -10.95 8.19 -5.68
C LYS A 69 -9.47 8.15 -6.04
N THR A 70 -9.13 8.60 -7.23
CA THR A 70 -7.77 8.59 -7.75
C THR A 70 -7.37 9.99 -8.21
N PRO A 71 -6.13 10.43 -7.95
CA PRO A 71 -5.65 11.69 -8.51
C PRO A 71 -5.62 11.62 -10.04
N PHE A 72 -5.95 12.73 -10.71
CA PHE A 72 -5.83 12.88 -12.18
C PHE A 72 -6.57 11.83 -13.02
N ASP A 73 -7.69 11.30 -12.53
CA ASP A 73 -8.46 10.24 -13.21
C ASP A 73 -7.58 9.03 -13.61
N LEU A 74 -6.58 8.72 -12.78
CA LEU A 74 -5.66 7.61 -13.03
C LEU A 74 -6.45 6.30 -13.15
N PRO A 75 -6.13 5.45 -14.13
CA PRO A 75 -6.77 4.14 -14.24
C PRO A 75 -6.54 3.31 -12.98
N PRO A 76 -7.37 2.28 -12.73
CA PRO A 76 -7.28 1.46 -11.53
C PRO A 76 -5.87 0.93 -11.27
N ILE A 77 -5.55 0.71 -10.00
CA ILE A 77 -4.27 0.09 -9.62
C ILE A 77 -4.18 -1.30 -10.26
N THR A 78 -2.98 -1.65 -10.71
CA THR A 78 -2.74 -2.98 -11.27
C THR A 78 -2.78 -4.04 -10.18
N ASP A 79 -3.27 -5.24 -10.50
CA ASP A 79 -3.39 -6.36 -9.54
C ASP A 79 -2.04 -6.71 -8.90
N ASP A 80 -0.96 -6.66 -9.68
CA ASP A 80 0.40 -6.92 -9.19
C ASP A 80 0.84 -5.86 -8.16
N CYS A 81 0.60 -4.57 -8.46
CA CYS A 81 0.96 -3.50 -7.55
C CYS A 81 0.07 -3.50 -6.29
N SER A 82 -1.24 -3.75 -6.43
CA SER A 82 -2.14 -3.87 -5.28
C SER A 82 -1.79 -5.05 -4.38
N MET A 83 -1.23 -6.13 -4.94
CA MET A 83 -0.74 -7.25 -4.14
C MET A 83 0.44 -6.84 -3.25
N CYS A 84 1.36 -6.00 -3.75
CA CYS A 84 2.44 -5.44 -2.92
C CYS A 84 1.89 -4.62 -1.75
N TYR A 85 0.85 -3.82 -1.97
CA TYR A 85 0.14 -3.13 -0.88
C TYR A 85 -0.59 -4.10 0.06
N GLY A 86 -1.18 -5.17 -0.47
CA GLY A 86 -1.82 -6.22 0.32
C GLY A 86 -0.84 -6.89 1.29
N VAL A 87 0.34 -7.27 0.79
CA VAL A 87 1.44 -7.82 1.61
C VAL A 87 1.92 -6.81 2.64
N ASN A 88 2.02 -5.52 2.28
CA ASN A 88 2.36 -4.46 3.23
C ASN A 88 1.29 -4.33 4.33
N GLY A 89 0.00 -4.33 3.97
CA GLY A 89 -1.11 -4.30 4.93
C GLY A 89 -1.13 -5.52 5.85
N GLN A 90 -0.81 -6.71 5.33
CA GLN A 90 -0.63 -7.91 6.13
C GLN A 90 0.51 -7.77 7.14
N CYS A 91 1.66 -7.27 6.68
CA CYS A 91 2.81 -7.00 7.56
C CYS A 91 2.43 -6.00 8.66
N SER A 92 1.79 -4.89 8.30
CA SER A 92 1.40 -3.84 9.23
C SER A 92 0.42 -4.36 10.28
N MET A 93 -0.57 -5.17 9.89
CA MET A 93 -1.50 -5.80 10.84
C MET A 93 -0.78 -6.76 11.82
N LYS A 94 0.23 -7.48 11.33
CA LYS A 94 0.98 -8.45 12.13
C LYS A 94 1.98 -7.80 13.09
N HIS A 95 2.67 -6.74 12.65
CA HIS A 95 3.80 -6.15 13.37
C HIS A 95 3.49 -4.78 13.99
N CYS A 96 2.57 -4.03 13.40
CA CYS A 96 2.34 -2.62 13.70
C CYS A 96 0.91 -2.29 14.12
N SER A 97 0.04 -3.29 14.32
CA SER A 97 -1.37 -3.07 14.67
C SER A 97 -1.54 -2.23 15.95
N PHE A 98 -0.72 -2.44 16.97
CA PHE A 98 -0.78 -1.63 18.19
C PHE A 98 -0.27 -0.19 17.99
N PRO A 99 0.94 0.05 17.44
CA PRO A 99 1.39 1.40 17.06
C PRO A 99 0.40 2.15 16.16
N CYS A 100 -0.26 1.44 15.24
CA CYS A 100 -1.23 1.99 14.30
C CYS A 100 -2.67 2.07 14.84
N GLY A 101 -2.89 1.77 16.13
CA GLY A 101 -4.22 1.84 16.75
C GLY A 101 -5.27 1.00 16.02
N LEU A 102 -4.91 -0.21 15.59
CA LEU A 102 -5.74 -1.11 14.78
C LEU A 102 -6.24 -0.45 13.48
N GLY A 103 -5.44 0.43 12.89
CA GLY A 103 -5.77 1.17 11.66
C GLY A 103 -6.41 2.55 11.90
N SER A 104 -6.68 2.93 13.14
CA SER A 104 -7.21 4.27 13.48
C SER A 104 -6.15 5.36 13.60
N LYS A 105 -4.86 4.99 13.67
CA LYS A 105 -3.73 5.91 13.87
C LYS A 105 -2.64 5.72 12.81
N VAL A 106 -3.02 5.55 11.54
CA VAL A 106 -2.07 5.18 10.47
C VAL A 106 -1.04 6.26 10.11
N THR A 107 -1.27 7.50 10.51
CA THR A 107 -0.34 8.62 10.33
C THR A 107 0.43 8.97 11.61
N SER A 108 0.25 8.24 12.72
CA SER A 108 0.99 8.55 13.94
C SER A 108 2.48 8.24 13.76
N PRO A 109 3.39 9.01 14.40
CA PRO A 109 4.83 8.77 14.30
C PRO A 109 5.23 7.33 14.65
N GLU A 110 4.58 6.73 15.64
CA GLU A 110 4.84 5.36 16.08
C GLU A 110 4.41 4.33 15.04
N CYS A 111 3.25 4.54 14.40
CA CYS A 111 2.79 3.70 13.30
C CYS A 111 3.73 3.80 12.11
N LEU A 112 4.11 5.02 11.72
CA LEU A 112 5.02 5.27 10.60
C LEU A 112 6.37 4.61 10.86
N GLN A 113 6.98 4.84 12.02
CA GLN A 113 8.26 4.22 12.38
C GLN A 113 8.19 2.69 12.38
N CYS A 114 7.12 2.09 12.91
CA CYS A 114 6.96 0.65 12.87
C CYS A 114 6.87 0.11 11.42
N ASN A 115 6.12 0.78 10.56
CA ASN A 115 6.05 0.37 9.16
C ASN A 115 7.40 0.55 8.46
N ASP A 116 8.16 1.59 8.77
CA ASP A 116 9.51 1.84 8.24
C ASP A 116 10.47 0.71 8.61
N ASP A 117 10.44 0.27 9.86
CA ASP A 117 11.34 -0.76 10.39
C ASP A 117 11.00 -2.16 9.87
N TYR A 118 9.71 -2.51 9.78
CA TYR A 118 9.28 -3.89 9.57
C TYR A 118 8.68 -4.19 8.19
N CYS A 119 8.03 -3.21 7.55
CA CYS A 119 7.14 -3.50 6.42
C CYS A 119 7.55 -2.81 5.11
N LYS A 120 8.02 -1.56 5.17
CA LYS A 120 8.45 -0.80 3.99
C LYS A 120 9.58 -1.46 3.20
N PRO A 121 10.60 -2.10 3.79
CA PRO A 121 11.66 -2.76 3.01
C PRO A 121 11.11 -3.83 2.05
N ALA A 122 10.18 -4.66 2.52
CA ALA A 122 9.54 -5.68 1.70
C ALA A 122 8.60 -5.08 0.66
N PHE A 123 7.84 -4.04 1.04
CA PHE A 123 7.00 -3.30 0.11
C PHE A 123 7.81 -2.71 -1.04
N TYR A 124 8.90 -1.99 -0.76
CA TYR A 124 9.75 -1.38 -1.78
C TYR A 124 10.41 -2.43 -2.68
N SER A 125 10.83 -3.55 -2.11
CA SER A 125 11.35 -4.68 -2.90
C SER A 125 10.29 -5.30 -3.82
N CYS A 126 9.03 -5.35 -3.40
CA CYS A 126 7.92 -5.88 -4.20
C CYS A 126 7.52 -4.89 -5.31
N ALA A 127 7.22 -3.66 -4.89
CA ALA A 127 6.61 -2.63 -5.71
C ALA A 127 7.61 -1.98 -6.66
N GLY A 128 8.91 -2.00 -6.34
CA GLY A 128 9.91 -1.24 -7.09
C GLY A 128 9.70 0.27 -7.01
N LEU A 129 9.06 0.74 -5.94
CA LEU A 129 8.78 2.14 -5.64
C LEU A 129 9.77 2.60 -4.59
N TYR A 130 10.64 3.55 -4.89
CA TYR A 130 11.58 4.12 -3.92
C TYR A 130 11.49 5.65 -3.95
N PRO A 131 11.65 6.34 -2.81
CA PRO A 131 11.71 7.81 -2.79
C PRO A 131 12.68 8.44 -3.79
N ALA A 132 13.79 7.77 -4.07
CA ALA A 132 14.81 8.23 -5.02
C ALA A 132 14.42 8.15 -6.51
N ILE A 133 13.33 7.45 -6.85
CA ILE A 133 12.80 7.32 -8.24
C ILE A 133 11.44 8.02 -8.40
N ALA A 134 11.12 8.94 -7.50
CA ALA A 134 10.01 9.86 -7.66
C ALA A 134 10.08 10.56 -9.03
N PRO A 135 8.98 10.61 -9.81
CA PRO A 135 8.94 11.46 -11.00
C PRO A 135 9.17 12.92 -10.59
N PRO A 136 9.77 13.76 -11.46
CA PRO A 136 9.82 15.19 -11.23
C PRO A 136 8.39 15.73 -11.01
N ASP A 137 8.25 16.75 -10.15
CA ASP A 137 6.96 17.39 -9.88
C ASP A 137 6.21 17.65 -11.21
N PRO A 138 4.92 17.25 -11.33
CA PRO A 138 4.09 17.67 -12.44
C PRO A 138 4.08 19.21 -12.47
N GLN A 139 4.60 19.79 -13.55
CA GLN A 139 4.47 21.23 -13.83
C GLN A 139 3.05 21.54 -14.30
#